data_AF-X1ABV8-F1
#
_entry.id   AF-X1ABV8-F1
#
_cell.length_a   1.000
_cell.length_b   1.000
_cell.length_c   1.000
_cell.angle_alpha   90.00
_cell.angle_beta   90.00
_cell.angle_gamma   90.00
#
_symmetry.space_group_name_H-M   'P 1'
#
loop_
_entity.id
_entity.type
_entity.pdbx_description
1 polymer ?
#
loop_
_entity_poly.entity_id
_entity_poly.type
_entity_poly.pdbx_seq_one_letter_code
_entity_poly.pdbx_strand_id
1 'polypeptide(L)' 'MIIRERAIKYGDNIDTDVIIPARYLNTTDEKELAWHCFEGLDKDFKEKVKERKIIVAGHNFGCFLLLLP' A
#
# COMPACT_ATOMS: atom_id res chain seq x y z
N MET A 1 -8.53 12.69 -18.38
CA MET A 1 -8.76 11.23 -18.20
C MET A 1 -9.79 11.04 -17.11
N ILE A 2 -10.74 10.11 -17.25
CA ILE A 2 -11.74 9.76 -16.22
C ILE A 2 -11.55 8.28 -15.87
N ILE A 3 -11.37 7.95 -14.59
CA ILE A 3 -11.29 6.56 -14.08
C ILE A 3 -12.51 6.30 -13.18
N ARG A 4 -13.17 5.14 -13.35
CA ARG A 4 -14.32 4.71 -12.55
C ARG A 4 -14.15 3.25 -12.14
N GLU A 5 -13.82 3.03 -10.87
CA GLU A 5 -13.55 1.70 -10.34
C GLU A 5 -13.92 1.62 -8.85
N ARG A 6 -14.02 0.40 -8.31
CA ARG A 6 -14.26 0.22 -6.86
C ARG A 6 -13.00 0.57 -6.07
N ALA A 7 -13.19 1.24 -4.93
CA ALA A 7 -12.10 1.66 -4.05
C ALA A 7 -11.90 0.73 -2.85
N ILE A 8 -10.65 0.62 -2.40
CA ILE A 8 -10.25 0.17 -1.06
C ILE A 8 -9.99 1.44 -0.25
N LYS A 9 -10.59 1.55 0.93
CA LYS A 9 -10.45 2.73 1.79
C LYS A 9 -9.59 2.41 3.01
N TYR A 10 -8.59 3.24 3.26
CA TYR A 10 -7.74 3.23 4.45
C TYR A 10 -7.84 4.55 5.23
N GLY A 11 -7.31 4.56 6.45
CA GLY A 11 -7.30 5.72 7.34
C GLY A 11 -6.15 6.69 7.07
N ASP A 12 -5.86 7.52 8.07
CA ASP A 12 -4.76 8.48 8.06
C ASP A 12 -3.40 7.81 8.36
N ASN A 13 -2.30 8.49 8.05
CA ASN A 13 -0.92 8.12 8.42
C ASN A 13 -0.50 6.72 7.96
N ILE A 14 -0.85 6.36 6.73
CA ILE A 14 -0.31 5.16 6.08
C ILE A 14 1.08 5.49 5.56
N ASP A 15 2.12 5.06 6.27
CA ASP A 15 3.50 5.31 5.89
C ASP A 15 4.01 4.35 4.79
N THR A 16 5.22 4.60 4.29
CA THR A 16 5.86 3.80 3.25
C THR A 16 6.15 2.37 3.68
N ASP A 17 6.44 2.10 4.96
CA ASP A 17 6.69 0.75 5.46
C ASP A 17 5.40 -0.06 5.59
N VAL A 18 4.28 0.62 5.83
CA VAL A 18 2.93 0.02 5.76
C VAL A 18 2.56 -0.34 4.33
N ILE A 19 2.92 0.49 3.35
CA ILE A 19 2.67 0.22 1.93
C ILE A 19 3.56 -0.91 1.42
N ILE A 20 4.87 -0.85 1.67
CA ILE A 20 5.86 -1.85 1.27
C ILE A 20 6.96 -1.96 2.34
N PRO A 21 6.99 -3.05 3.14
CA PRO A 21 7.97 -3.17 4.22
C PRO A 21 9.42 -3.14 3.71
N ALA A 22 10.30 -2.40 4.40
CA ALA A 22 11.72 -2.27 4.03
C ALA A 22 12.47 -3.58 3.77
N ARG A 23 12.04 -4.70 4.38
CA ARG A 23 12.63 -6.04 4.18
C ARG A 23 12.56 -6.54 2.72
N TYR A 24 11.66 -5.99 1.91
CA TYR A 24 11.48 -6.35 0.49
C TYR A 24 12.18 -5.38 -0.47
N LEU A 25 12.86 -4.35 0.04
CA LEU A 25 13.56 -3.35 -0.78
C LEU A 25 14.98 -3.80 -1.20
N ASN A 26 15.25 -5.10 -1.12
CA ASN A 26 16.45 -5.74 -1.66
C ASN A 26 16.29 -6.14 -3.14
N THR A 27 15.11 -5.95 -3.71
CA THR A 27 14.76 -6.23 -5.10
C THR A 27 14.19 -4.96 -5.76
N THR A 28 14.22 -4.93 -7.09
CA THR A 28 13.51 -3.92 -7.90
C THR A 28 12.46 -4.57 -8.79
N ASP A 29 12.23 -5.88 -8.65
CA ASP A 29 11.20 -6.59 -9.42
C ASP A 29 9.80 -6.11 -8.99
N GLU A 30 9.09 -5.51 -9.93
CA GLU A 30 7.78 -4.92 -9.67
C GLU A 30 6.75 -5.95 -9.21
N LYS A 31 6.84 -7.21 -9.68
CA LYS A 31 5.88 -8.26 -9.31
C LYS A 31 6.12 -8.74 -7.89
N GLU A 32 7.38 -8.88 -7.50
CA GLU A 32 7.78 -9.21 -6.13
C GLU A 32 7.34 -8.11 -5.16
N LEU A 33 7.63 -6.84 -5.45
CA LEU A 33 7.18 -5.72 -4.62
C LEU A 33 5.65 -5.64 -4.54
N ALA A 34 4.94 -5.82 -5.66
CA ALA A 34 3.47 -5.85 -5.66
C ALA A 34 2.91 -7.00 -4.82
N TRP A 35 3.62 -8.13 -4.72
CA TRP A 35 3.21 -9.26 -3.89
C TRP A 35 3.33 -8.97 -2.39
N HIS A 36 4.10 -7.97 -1.98
CA HIS A 36 4.29 -7.62 -0.56
C HIS A 36 3.59 -6.31 -0.18
N CYS A 37 2.85 -5.72 -1.12
CA CYS A 37 2.14 -4.48 -0.90
C CYS A 37 1.00 -4.64 0.14
N PHE A 38 0.95 -3.74 1.13
CA PHE A 38 -0.02 -3.71 2.24
C PHE A 38 -0.11 -4.96 3.12
N GLU A 39 0.82 -5.91 3.05
CA GLU A 39 0.70 -7.20 3.74
C GLU A 39 0.66 -7.06 5.29
N GLY A 40 1.27 -6.01 5.83
CA GLY A 40 1.29 -5.73 7.27
C GLY A 40 0.00 -5.09 7.80
N LEU A 41 -0.75 -4.40 6.94
CA LEU A 41 -1.97 -3.69 7.30
C LEU A 41 -3.24 -4.49 6.95
N ASP A 42 -3.25 -5.08 5.76
CA ASP A 42 -4.43 -5.72 5.18
C ASP A 42 -4.05 -7.06 4.55
N LYS A 43 -4.26 -8.14 5.30
CA LYS A 43 -3.98 -9.52 4.86
C LYS A 43 -4.79 -9.94 3.63
N ASP A 44 -5.94 -9.31 3.41
CA ASP A 44 -6.83 -9.59 2.29
C ASP A 44 -6.57 -8.67 1.10
N PHE A 45 -5.54 -7.81 1.15
CA PHE A 45 -5.26 -6.83 0.11
C PHE A 45 -5.18 -7.46 -1.29
N LYS A 46 -4.47 -8.59 -1.40
CA LYS A 46 -4.29 -9.32 -2.67
C LYS A 46 -5.60 -9.79 -3.30
N GLU A 47 -6.58 -10.12 -2.48
CA GLU A 47 -7.91 -10.51 -2.94
C GLU A 47 -8.73 -9.28 -3.29
N LYS A 48 -8.69 -8.24 -2.45
CA LYS A 48 -9.40 -6.97 -2.67
C LYS A 48 -8.97 -6.30 -3.97
N VAL A 49 -7.68 -6.30 -4.31
CA VAL A 49 -7.18 -5.64 -5.54
C VAL A 49 -7.62 -6.33 -6.84
N LYS A 50 -8.10 -7.58 -6.78
CA LYS A 50 -8.71 -8.24 -7.95
C LYS A 50 -9.98 -7.52 -8.37
N GLU A 51 -10.73 -7.00 -7.40
CA GLU A 51 -12.06 -6.43 -7.57
C GLU A 51 -12.14 -4.91 -7.37
N ARG A 52 -11.11 -4.32 -6.77
CA ARG A 52 -11.03 -2.89 -6.40
C ARG A 52 -9.70 -2.35 -6.88
N LYS A 53 -9.72 -1.32 -7.74
CA LYS A 53 -8.53 -0.82 -8.44
C LYS A 53 -8.05 0.54 -7.96
N ILE A 54 -8.77 1.17 -7.03
CA ILE A 54 -8.44 2.49 -6.49
C ILE A 54 -8.14 2.35 -5.01
N ILE A 55 -7.06 2.95 -4.53
CA ILE A 55 -6.80 3.14 -3.10
C ILE A 55 -7.23 4.57 -2.74
N VAL A 56 -8.01 4.69 -1.68
CA VAL A 56 -8.37 5.97 -1.07
C VAL A 56 -7.89 5.93 0.36
N ALA A 57 -7.00 6.84 0.72
CA ALA A 57 -6.50 6.96 2.08
C ALA A 57 -6.89 8.31 2.68
N GLY A 58 -6.73 8.41 3.99
CA GLY A 58 -6.90 9.66 4.73
C GLY A 58 -5.69 10.60 4.57
N HIS A 59 -5.51 11.46 5.57
CA HIS A 59 -4.42 12.41 5.62
C HIS A 59 -3.05 11.71 5.72
N ASN A 60 -2.02 12.29 5.12
CA ASN A 60 -0.61 11.84 5.24
C ASN A 60 -0.34 10.42 4.71
N PHE A 61 -0.99 10.02 3.61
CA PHE A 61 -0.67 8.77 2.90
C PHE A 61 0.69 8.83 2.21
N GLY A 62 1.48 7.76 2.32
CA GLY A 62 2.85 7.68 1.81
C GLY A 62 3.85 8.48 2.64
N CYS A 63 3.54 8.76 3.91
CA CYS A 63 4.48 9.44 4.79
C CYS A 63 5.71 8.59 5.09
N PHE A 64 6.79 9.24 5.47
CA PHE A 64 8.03 8.56 5.85
C PHE A 64 7.97 8.18 7.34
N LEU A 65 8.42 6.98 7.69
CA LEU A 65 8.58 6.57 9.08
C LEU A 65 9.77 7.30 9.71
N LEU A 66 9.52 8.38 10.44
CA LEU A 66 10.49 8.98 11.37
C LEU A 66 10.59 8.11 12.64
N LEU A 67 11.16 6.92 12.50
CA LEU A 67 11.70 6.15 13.62
C LEU A 67 13.18 5.87 13.38
N LEU A 68 13.95 6.95 13.32
CA LEU A 68 15.30 6.95 13.86
C LEU A 68 15.30 7.93 15.04
N PRO A 69 15.76 7.53 16.24
CA PRO A 69 16.14 8.51 17.24
C PRO A 69 17.23 9.46 16.71
#